data_AF-A0A3C1KAZ5-F1
#
_entry.id   AF-A0A3C1KAZ5-F1
#
_cell.length_a   1.000
_cell.length_b   1.000
_cell.length_c   1.000
_cell.angle_alpha   90.00
_cell.angle_beta   90.00
_cell.angle_gamma   90.00
#
_symmetry.space_group_name_H-M   'P 1'
#
loop_
_entity.id
_entity.type
_entity.pdbx_description
1 polymer ?
#
loop_
_entity_poly.entity_id
_entity_poly.type
_entity_poly.pdbx_seq_one_letter_code
_entity_poly.pdbx_strand_id
1 'polypeptide(L)' 'MLQQLDALDQWRSLPIKQQPSWPDADAVAAVSDEIASLPPLVFAGEVDLLRERLARAASGNAFLLQGGDCAE' A
#
# COMPACT_ATOMS: atom_id res chain seq x y z
N MET A 1 11.65 5.86 20.46
CA MET A 1 10.74 4.94 19.75
C MET A 1 10.72 5.29 18.25
N LEU A 2 11.88 5.33 17.60
CA LEU A 2 12.04 5.77 16.19
C LEU A 2 12.87 4.79 15.34
N GLN A 3 13.35 3.68 15.91
CA GLN A 3 14.26 2.75 15.22
C GLN A 3 13.55 1.66 14.38
N GLN A 4 12.21 1.68 14.26
CA GLN A 4 11.46 0.55 13.70
C GLN A 4 10.83 0.82 12.32
N LEU A 5 10.99 2.04 11.77
CA LEU A 5 10.45 2.40 10.44
C LEU A 5 11.51 2.40 9.33
N ASP A 6 12.81 2.46 9.65
CA ASP A 6 13.88 2.47 8.64
C ASP A 6 13.83 1.25 7.69
N ALA A 7 13.35 0.11 8.19
CA ALA A 7 13.14 -1.07 7.36
C ALA A 7 11.99 -0.91 6.34
N LEU A 8 10.98 -0.09 6.65
CA LEU A 8 9.84 0.14 5.74
C LEU A 8 10.23 1.01 4.54
N ASP A 9 11.28 1.84 4.64
CA ASP A 9 11.75 2.67 3.51
C ASP A 9 12.78 1.97 2.61
N GLN A 10 13.19 0.74 2.94
CA GLN A 10 14.18 -0.03 2.17
C GLN A 10 13.80 -0.17 0.67
N TRP A 11 12.50 -0.20 0.35
CA TRP A 11 12.05 -0.33 -1.04
C TRP A 11 12.52 0.82 -1.94
N ARG A 12 12.77 2.01 -1.36
CA ARG A 12 13.23 3.20 -2.12
C ARG A 12 14.61 3.02 -2.73
N SER A 13 15.43 2.09 -2.21
CA SER A 13 16.74 1.77 -2.78
C SER A 13 16.74 0.60 -3.76
N LEU A 14 15.60 -0.09 -3.93
CA LEU A 14 15.49 -1.24 -4.83
C LEU A 14 15.21 -0.79 -6.28
N PRO A 15 15.56 -1.59 -7.30
CA PRO A 15 15.25 -1.25 -8.69
C PRO A 15 13.75 -1.07 -8.95
N ILE A 16 13.36 0.05 -9.55
CA ILE A 16 11.99 0.40 -9.93
C ILE A 16 11.77 0.30 -11.45
N LYS A 17 10.55 -0.01 -11.90
CA LYS A 17 10.22 -0.18 -13.33
C LYS A 17 9.18 0.82 -13.82
N GLN A 18 7.94 0.71 -13.34
CA GLN A 18 6.78 1.45 -13.87
C GLN A 18 6.53 2.77 -13.13
N GLN A 19 7.58 3.45 -12.67
CA GLN A 19 7.42 4.74 -11.99
C GLN A 19 7.41 5.89 -13.01
N PRO A 20 6.51 6.86 -12.87
CA PRO A 20 6.51 8.05 -13.70
C PRO A 20 7.76 8.93 -13.44
N SER A 21 8.23 9.61 -14.49
CA SER A 21 9.27 10.62 -14.37
C SER A 21 8.64 11.97 -14.02
N TRP A 22 8.55 12.28 -12.73
CA TRP A 22 8.09 13.59 -12.27
C TRP A 22 9.18 14.65 -12.47
N PRO A 23 8.88 15.80 -13.10
CA PRO A 23 9.88 16.82 -13.39
C PRO A 23 10.26 17.69 -12.19
N ASP A 24 9.42 17.73 -11.15
CA ASP A 24 9.59 18.56 -9.96
C ASP A 24 9.56 17.68 -8.70
N ALA A 25 10.71 17.52 -8.07
CA ALA A 25 10.85 16.70 -6.87
C ALA A 25 10.25 17.37 -5.62
N ASP A 26 10.25 18.72 -5.55
CA ASP A 26 9.71 19.46 -4.42
C ASP A 26 8.18 19.37 -4.43
N ALA A 27 7.56 19.44 -5.61
CA ALA A 27 6.12 19.21 -5.76
C ALA A 27 5.72 17.77 -5.34
N VAL A 28 6.51 16.76 -5.69
CA VAL A 28 6.27 15.37 -5.27
C VAL A 28 6.35 15.23 -3.76
N ALA A 29 7.34 15.86 -3.12
CA ALA A 29 7.49 15.86 -1.67
C ALA A 29 6.29 16.54 -0.99
N ALA A 30 5.90 17.73 -1.46
CA ALA A 30 4.77 18.48 -0.90
C ALA A 30 3.45 17.69 -0.98
N VAL A 31 3.15 17.07 -2.12
CA VAL A 31 1.94 16.24 -2.28
C VAL A 31 2.02 14.97 -1.42
N SER A 32 3.20 14.36 -1.29
CA SER A 32 3.39 13.19 -0.42
C SER A 32 3.12 13.52 1.05
N ASP A 33 3.58 14.68 1.51
CA ASP A 33 3.36 15.17 2.88
C ASP A 33 1.87 15.49 3.12
N GLU A 34 1.19 16.07 2.14
CA GLU A 34 -0.25 16.31 2.20
C GLU A 34 -1.02 14.99 2.35
N ILE A 35 -0.78 14.02 1.47
CA ILE A 35 -1.44 12.70 1.50
C ILE A 35 -1.21 11.99 2.83
N ALA A 36 0.01 12.07 3.38
CA ALA A 36 0.35 11.47 4.68
C ALA A 36 -0.45 12.06 5.86
N SER A 37 -0.99 13.28 5.71
CA SER A 37 -1.82 13.94 6.73
C SER A 37 -3.30 13.58 6.63
N LEU A 38 -3.74 12.97 5.52
CA LEU A 38 -5.14 12.64 5.29
C LEU A 38 -5.57 11.40 6.08
N PRO A 39 -6.87 11.27 6.42
CA PRO A 39 -7.39 10.07 7.06
C PRO A 39 -7.16 8.82 6.19
N PRO A 40 -6.90 7.65 6.79
CA PRO A 40 -6.80 6.40 6.04
C PRO A 40 -8.15 6.02 5.42
N LEU A 41 -8.11 5.37 4.25
CA LEU A 41 -9.33 4.90 3.57
C LEU A 41 -9.98 3.69 4.23
N VAL A 42 -9.21 2.91 4.99
CA VAL A 42 -9.68 1.68 5.67
C VAL A 42 -9.08 1.58 7.07
N PHE A 43 -9.75 0.86 7.97
CA PHE A 43 -9.28 0.60 9.33
C PHE A 43 -8.42 -0.67 9.40
N ALA A 44 -7.46 -0.70 10.33
CA ALA A 44 -6.57 -1.85 10.52
C ALA A 44 -7.33 -3.17 10.75
N GLY A 45 -8.43 -3.15 11.51
CA GLY A 45 -9.25 -4.33 11.77
C GLY A 45 -9.91 -4.92 10.53
N GLU A 46 -10.19 -4.11 9.50
CA GLU A 46 -10.73 -4.59 8.22
C GLU A 46 -9.66 -5.38 7.45
N VAL A 47 -8.41 -4.95 7.54
CA VAL A 47 -7.25 -5.65 6.95
C VAL A 47 -7.00 -6.97 7.66
N ASP A 48 -7.09 -7.00 8.99
CA ASP A 48 -6.94 -8.23 9.77
C ASP A 48 -8.03 -9.26 9.42
N LEU A 49 -9.28 -8.80 9.31
CA LEU A 49 -10.40 -9.62 8.87
C LEU A 49 -10.22 -10.15 7.44
N LEU A 50 -9.73 -9.33 6.51
CA LEU A 50 -9.42 -9.77 5.15
C LEU A 50 -8.31 -10.83 5.17
N ARG A 51 -7.27 -10.65 5.99
CA ARG A 51 -6.17 -11.61 6.12
C ARG A 51 -6.66 -12.98 6.57
N GLU A 52 -7.54 -13.05 7.56
CA GLU A 52 -8.14 -14.32 8.01
C GLU A 52 -8.95 -15.00 6.89
N ARG A 53 -9.71 -14.24 6.11
CA ARG A 53 -10.47 -14.75 4.96
C ARG A 53 -9.56 -15.27 3.85
N LEU A 54 -8.47 -14.55 3.54
CA LEU A 54 -7.45 -15.00 2.59
C LEU A 54 -6.75 -16.27 3.07
N ALA A 55 -6.46 -16.41 4.38
CA ALA A 55 -5.88 -17.63 4.94
C ALA A 55 -6.80 -18.83 4.72
N ARG A 56 -8.11 -18.67 4.89
CA ARG A 56 -9.09 -19.73 4.57
C ARG A 56 -9.10 -20.09 3.09
N ALA A 57 -8.96 -19.12 2.19
CA ALA A 57 -8.88 -19.39 0.76
C ALA A 57 -7.60 -20.15 0.41
N ALA A 58 -6.46 -19.73 0.95
CA ALA A 58 -5.17 -20.40 0.78
C ALA A 58 -5.17 -21.84 1.30
N SER A 59 -5.95 -22.12 2.36
CA SER A 59 -6.10 -23.48 2.91
C SER A 59 -7.18 -24.31 2.23
N GLY A 60 -7.74 -23.88 1.09
CA GLY A 60 -8.78 -24.61 0.36
C GLY A 60 -10.18 -24.57 1.00
N ASN A 61 -10.39 -23.71 1.99
CA ASN A 61 -11.66 -23.59 2.75
C ASN A 61 -12.53 -22.41 2.29
N ALA A 62 -12.11 -21.71 1.23
CA ALA A 62 -12.83 -20.62 0.58
C ALA A 62 -12.26 -20.38 -0.84
N PHE A 63 -12.92 -19.54 -1.64
CA PHE A 63 -12.43 -19.07 -2.94
C PHE A 63 -12.31 -17.53 -2.91
N LEU A 64 -11.30 -16.99 -3.58
CA LEU A 64 -11.13 -15.54 -3.77
C LEU A 64 -11.62 -15.13 -5.16
N LEU A 65 -12.59 -14.23 -5.21
CA LEU A 65 -12.98 -13.53 -6.42
C LEU A 65 -12.61 -12.05 -6.27
N GLN A 66 -11.79 -11.54 -7.19
CA GLN A 66 -11.44 -10.13 -7.29
C GLN A 66 -11.80 -9.64 -8.71
N GLY A 67 -12.52 -8.53 -8.80
CA GLY A 67 -12.95 -7.93 -10.06
C GLY A 67 -13.30 -6.45 -9.87
N GLY A 68 -13.25 -5.69 -10.97
CA GLY A 68 -13.43 -4.24 -10.98
C GLY A 68 -13.07 -3.65 -12.34
N ASP A 69 -12.96 -2.32 -12.39
CA ASP A 69 -12.63 -1.57 -13.60
C ASP A 69 -11.19 -1.83 -14.06
N CYS A 70 -10.93 -1.63 -15.37
CA CYS A 70 -9.59 -1.74 -15.94
C CYS A 70 -8.69 -0.57 -15.51
N ALA A 71 -9.28 0.62 -15.46
CA ALA A 71 -8.73 1.84 -14.91
C ALA A 71 -9.91 2.68 -14.39
N GLU A 72 -9.88 3.02 -13.10
CA GLU A 72 -10.88 3.88 -12.44
C GLU A 72 -10.71 5.36 -12.81
#